data_AF-A0A9Q1DTE3-F1
#
_entry.id   AF-A0A9Q1DTE3-F1
#
_cell.length_a   1.000
_cell.length_b   1.000
_cell.length_c   1.000
_cell.angle_alpha   90.00
_cell.angle_beta   90.00
_cell.angle_gamma   90.00
#
_symmetry.space_group_name_H-M   'P 1'
#
loop_
_entity.id
_entity.type
_entity.pdbx_description
1 polymer ?
#
loop_
_entity_poly.entity_id
_entity_poly.type
_entity_poly.pdbx_seq_one_letter_code
_entity_poly.pdbx_strand_id
1 'polypeptide(L)'
;MVVKLSGVPVDQELQFTDRLIGSNFSNYSSWHYRSTLLPLLHPQPPPRDPPSTSPPSPNTHSHRVCEEQLLKEYELVQNAFFTDPNDQSAWFYYRWLLGRAEREEMISCVYVSREGERVIVAFSRPVNALSAGLLLVVDGQPLTVDWRSTFQNSSVSIPPQPCFSSSEGWRSFQLIRGQGLIRRPRALFQLMLIFSFPEARAAQLLFQLIFSICQLPPGTISDSSNEHNLTVHWTQNHTHRDCALYTGRSESWCRDSATDQELFRSELSVEKASVLQSELQSCTQLLELEPQNKWCVLTIVLLMRALDPLGYEGETLAHFETLKEVDSMRSCYYSDLCSKFMMENTILKMEYAEVRVFSLSGKNLTTLCHLDQLLLVTHINLSSNQLKALPPQFAMLQCLEVLEADDNAIENLYGLYHLPRLGEVSLRNNQISRLSELKPLTTCPQLTRLDLRGNPVARTANLQSELAELLPSVTDLLL
;
A
#
# COMPACT_ATOMS: atom_id res chain seq x y z
N MET A 1 -24.19 -15.26 -10.73
CA MET A 1 -25.04 -15.19 -9.52
C MET A 1 -26.47 -15.45 -9.96
N VAL A 2 -27.09 -16.54 -9.50
CA VAL A 2 -28.40 -17.08 -9.95
C VAL A 2 -29.54 -16.04 -9.91
N VAL A 3 -29.39 -14.98 -9.11
CA VAL A 3 -30.41 -13.94 -8.88
C VAL A 3 -30.54 -12.91 -10.02
N LYS A 4 -29.47 -12.60 -10.79
CA LYS A 4 -29.58 -11.70 -11.97
C LYS A 4 -30.54 -12.22 -13.04
N LEU A 5 -30.87 -13.51 -13.00
CA LEU A 5 -31.81 -14.18 -13.91
C LEU A 5 -33.26 -14.15 -13.41
N SER A 6 -33.50 -13.78 -12.15
CA SER A 6 -34.82 -13.83 -11.50
C SER A 6 -35.67 -12.56 -11.70
N GLY A 7 -35.06 -11.45 -12.10
CA GLY A 7 -35.76 -10.17 -12.33
C GLY A 7 -36.28 -9.47 -11.06
N VAL A 8 -35.90 -9.93 -9.87
CA VAL A 8 -36.29 -9.29 -8.60
C VAL A 8 -35.61 -7.91 -8.46
N PRO A 9 -36.34 -6.84 -8.10
CA PRO A 9 -35.77 -5.53 -7.83
C PRO A 9 -34.73 -5.55 -6.70
N VAL A 10 -33.67 -4.75 -6.84
CA VAL A 10 -32.52 -4.72 -5.89
C VAL A 10 -32.94 -4.30 -4.48
N ASP A 11 -33.94 -3.42 -4.35
CA ASP A 11 -34.52 -2.97 -3.08
C ASP A 11 -35.25 -4.11 -2.34
N GLN A 12 -35.93 -4.99 -3.06
CA GLN A 12 -36.59 -6.16 -2.48
C GLN A 12 -35.57 -7.20 -2.00
N GLU A 13 -34.46 -7.36 -2.71
CA GLU A 13 -33.34 -8.20 -2.29
C GLU A 13 -32.67 -7.66 -1.02
N LEU A 14 -32.53 -6.33 -0.89
CA LEU A 14 -32.01 -5.73 0.35
C LEU A 14 -32.97 -5.97 1.52
N GLN A 15 -34.28 -5.77 1.33
CA GLN A 15 -35.30 -6.08 2.35
C GLN A 15 -35.32 -7.56 2.76
N PHE A 16 -35.01 -8.46 1.82
CA PHE A 16 -34.87 -9.88 2.15
C PHE A 16 -33.71 -10.11 3.13
N THR A 17 -32.58 -9.43 2.94
CA THR A 17 -31.47 -9.49 3.91
C THR A 17 -31.84 -8.91 5.28
N ASP A 18 -32.66 -7.85 5.34
CA ASP A 18 -33.16 -7.29 6.62
C ASP A 18 -33.94 -8.35 7.41
N ARG A 19 -34.87 -9.06 6.74
CA ARG A 19 -35.66 -10.13 7.38
C ARG A 19 -34.77 -11.27 7.88
N LEU A 20 -33.77 -11.65 7.09
CA LEU A 20 -32.85 -12.72 7.47
C LEU A 20 -32.01 -12.34 8.69
N ILE A 21 -31.42 -11.14 8.71
CA ILE A 21 -30.63 -10.64 9.83
C ILE A 21 -31.50 -10.45 11.07
N GLY A 22 -32.70 -9.87 10.92
CA GLY A 22 -33.64 -9.70 12.03
C GLY A 22 -34.14 -11.02 12.63
N SER A 23 -34.13 -12.12 11.86
CA SER A 23 -34.43 -13.45 12.36
C SER A 23 -33.23 -14.16 13.00
N ASN A 24 -32.02 -13.90 12.48
CA ASN A 24 -30.77 -14.46 12.95
C ASN A 24 -29.59 -13.59 12.48
N PHE A 25 -28.95 -12.89 13.42
CA PHE A 25 -27.83 -12.00 13.14
C PHE A 25 -26.58 -12.74 12.63
N SER A 26 -26.40 -14.02 12.98
CA SER A 26 -25.29 -14.88 12.53
C SER A 26 -25.46 -15.35 11.08
N ASN A 27 -25.46 -14.41 10.15
CA ASN A 27 -25.78 -14.64 8.76
C ASN A 27 -24.79 -13.96 7.81
N TYR A 28 -23.60 -14.55 7.70
CA TYR A 28 -22.53 -14.08 6.82
C TYR A 28 -22.98 -13.87 5.37
N SER A 29 -23.83 -14.76 4.85
CA SER A 29 -24.35 -14.64 3.48
C SER A 29 -25.19 -13.39 3.29
N SER A 30 -26.01 -13.02 4.29
CA SER A 30 -26.84 -11.80 4.23
C SER A 30 -25.97 -10.55 4.31
N TRP A 31 -25.03 -10.47 5.25
CA TRP A 31 -24.10 -9.35 5.35
C TRP A 31 -23.25 -9.17 4.09
N HIS A 32 -22.71 -10.26 3.54
CA HIS A 32 -21.99 -10.21 2.27
C HIS A 32 -22.89 -9.73 1.15
N TYR A 33 -24.13 -10.24 1.07
CA TYR A 33 -25.04 -9.84 0.00
C TYR A 33 -25.39 -8.35 0.09
N ARG A 34 -25.64 -7.82 1.30
CA ARG A 34 -25.80 -6.38 1.54
C ARG A 34 -24.63 -5.56 1.01
N SER A 35 -23.39 -6.00 1.25
CA SER A 35 -22.19 -5.29 0.76
C SER A 35 -22.15 -5.15 -0.77
N THR A 36 -22.85 -6.04 -1.49
CA THR A 36 -22.97 -5.97 -2.96
C THR A 36 -24.19 -5.17 -3.43
N LEU A 37 -25.25 -5.09 -2.63
CA LEU A 37 -26.50 -4.42 -2.98
C LEU A 37 -26.47 -2.92 -2.65
N LEU A 38 -25.88 -2.53 -1.51
CA LEU A 38 -25.89 -1.15 -1.02
C LEU A 38 -25.25 -0.16 -2.01
N PRO A 39 -24.09 -0.43 -2.63
CA PRO A 39 -23.52 0.50 -3.62
C PRO A 39 -24.40 0.68 -4.87
N LEU A 40 -25.27 -0.29 -5.18
CA LEU A 40 -26.18 -0.21 -6.32
C LEU A 40 -27.42 0.65 -6.03
N LEU A 41 -27.90 0.65 -4.78
CA LEU A 41 -29.10 1.37 -4.35
C LEU A 41 -28.79 2.78 -3.85
N HIS A 42 -27.65 2.94 -3.18
CA HIS A 42 -27.26 4.16 -2.49
C HIS A 42 -25.84 4.58 -2.88
N PRO A 43 -25.55 4.81 -4.17
CA PRO A 43 -24.22 5.21 -4.59
C PRO A 43 -23.85 6.57 -3.99
N GLN A 44 -22.60 6.72 -3.54
CA GLN A 44 -22.11 8.02 -3.14
C GLN A 44 -22.12 8.97 -4.35
N PRO A 45 -22.66 10.20 -4.21
CA PRO A 45 -22.58 11.18 -5.28
C PRO A 45 -21.11 11.54 -5.58
N PRO A 46 -20.79 11.90 -6.84
CA PRO A 46 -19.45 12.38 -7.17
C PRO A 46 -19.08 13.60 -6.31
N PRO A 47 -17.78 13.82 -6.02
CA PRO A 47 -17.33 14.98 -5.24
C PRO A 47 -17.81 16.29 -5.89
N ARG A 48 -18.25 17.25 -5.06
CA ARG A 48 -18.82 18.54 -5.50
C ARG A 48 -17.80 19.44 -6.18
N ASP A 49 -16.54 19.34 -5.77
CA ASP A 49 -15.40 19.99 -6.39
C ASP A 49 -14.37 18.91 -6.73
N PRO A 50 -14.22 18.47 -8.00
CA PRO A 50 -13.09 17.64 -8.37
C PRO A 50 -11.80 18.40 -8.04
N PRO A 51 -10.71 17.72 -7.61
CA PRO A 51 -9.41 18.36 -7.51
C PRO A 51 -9.15 19.09 -8.84
N SER A 52 -8.67 20.32 -8.75
CA SER A 52 -8.70 21.37 -9.79
C SER A 52 -7.93 21.08 -11.09
N THR A 53 -7.67 19.81 -11.41
CA THR A 53 -6.87 19.37 -12.56
C THR A 53 -7.48 18.19 -13.35
N SER A 54 -8.70 17.71 -13.08
CA SER A 54 -9.31 16.66 -13.92
C SER A 54 -10.86 16.67 -13.95
N PRO A 55 -11.50 16.54 -15.13
CA PRO A 55 -12.94 16.28 -15.20
C PRO A 55 -13.26 14.86 -14.69
N PRO A 56 -14.44 14.63 -14.10
CA PRO A 56 -14.84 13.29 -13.65
C PRO A 56 -14.96 12.34 -14.84
N SER A 57 -14.32 11.17 -14.75
CA SER A 57 -14.41 10.11 -15.75
C SER A 57 -15.86 9.62 -15.90
N PRO A 58 -16.37 9.40 -17.14
CA PRO A 58 -17.79 9.12 -17.38
C PRO A 58 -18.29 7.73 -16.95
N ASN A 59 -17.45 6.88 -16.33
CA ASN A 59 -17.77 5.49 -15.96
C ASN A 59 -17.47 5.14 -14.50
N THR A 60 -17.58 6.09 -13.57
CA THR A 60 -17.39 5.85 -12.13
C THR A 60 -18.68 5.37 -11.47
N HIS A 61 -18.95 4.07 -11.56
CA HIS A 61 -19.77 3.44 -10.52
C HIS A 61 -18.95 3.41 -9.24
N SER A 62 -19.09 4.46 -8.43
CA SER A 62 -18.49 4.48 -7.09
C SER A 62 -19.01 3.26 -6.33
N HIS A 63 -18.11 2.37 -5.94
CA HIS A 63 -18.42 1.29 -5.00
C HIS A 63 -18.75 1.82 -3.58
N ARG A 64 -18.78 3.15 -3.38
CA ARG A 64 -19.07 3.79 -2.10
C ARG A 64 -20.58 3.90 -1.88
N VAL A 65 -20.99 3.63 -0.65
CA VAL A 65 -22.34 3.84 -0.15
C VAL A 65 -22.44 5.28 0.35
N CYS A 66 -23.58 5.95 0.10
CA CYS A 66 -23.78 7.31 0.61
C CYS A 66 -23.72 7.34 2.14
N GLU A 67 -23.24 8.46 2.70
CA GLU A 67 -22.98 8.57 4.14
C GLU A 67 -24.23 8.32 4.99
N GLU A 68 -25.38 8.85 4.58
CA GLU A 68 -26.65 8.64 5.28
C GLU A 68 -26.97 7.15 5.47
N GLN A 69 -26.75 6.33 4.42
CA GLN A 69 -26.98 4.90 4.51
C GLN A 69 -25.88 4.20 5.30
N LEU A 70 -24.61 4.65 5.22
CA LEU A 70 -23.53 4.11 6.06
C LEU A 70 -23.82 4.28 7.55
N LEU A 71 -24.34 5.43 7.98
CA LEU A 71 -24.69 5.68 9.38
C LEU A 71 -25.78 4.70 9.88
N LYS A 72 -26.78 4.41 9.04
CA LYS A 72 -27.82 3.40 9.34
C LYS A 72 -27.22 1.99 9.45
N GLU A 73 -26.27 1.64 8.58
CA GLU A 73 -25.62 0.33 8.66
C GLU A 73 -24.72 0.21 9.89
N TYR A 74 -24.04 1.27 10.35
CA TYR A 74 -23.27 1.20 11.60
C TYR A 74 -24.16 0.84 12.79
N GLU A 75 -25.30 1.51 12.94
CA GLU A 75 -26.28 1.21 14.00
C GLU A 75 -26.83 -0.22 13.91
N LEU A 76 -27.16 -0.68 12.68
CA LEU A 76 -27.65 -2.04 12.46
C LEU A 76 -26.63 -3.09 12.91
N VAL A 77 -25.36 -2.88 12.57
CA VAL A 77 -24.28 -3.83 12.84
C VAL A 77 -23.85 -3.78 14.29
N GLN A 78 -23.86 -2.59 14.89
CA GLN A 78 -23.68 -2.40 16.32
C GLN A 78 -24.65 -3.28 17.11
N ASN A 79 -25.95 -3.18 16.83
CA ASN A 79 -26.96 -4.02 17.47
C ASN A 79 -26.67 -5.52 17.32
N ALA A 80 -26.13 -5.95 16.17
CA ALA A 80 -25.80 -7.35 15.93
C ALA A 80 -24.66 -7.86 16.82
N PHE A 81 -23.50 -7.19 16.83
CA PHE A 81 -22.35 -7.68 17.60
C PHE A 81 -22.42 -7.36 19.10
N PHE A 82 -23.27 -6.43 19.56
CA PHE A 82 -23.58 -6.29 20.99
C PHE A 82 -24.58 -7.34 21.48
N THR A 83 -25.43 -7.88 20.59
CA THR A 83 -26.36 -8.98 20.92
C THR A 83 -25.62 -10.31 20.98
N ASP A 84 -24.72 -10.57 20.03
CA ASP A 84 -23.84 -11.74 20.03
C ASP A 84 -22.39 -11.35 19.67
N PRO A 85 -21.56 -11.00 20.67
CA PRO A 85 -20.17 -10.61 20.47
C PRO A 85 -19.29 -11.68 19.83
N ASN A 86 -19.73 -12.94 19.84
CA ASN A 86 -18.99 -14.05 19.26
C ASN A 86 -19.27 -14.26 17.77
N ASP A 87 -20.32 -13.63 17.23
CA ASP A 87 -20.60 -13.69 15.80
C ASP A 87 -19.62 -12.83 15.00
N GLN A 88 -18.62 -13.49 14.42
CA GLN A 88 -17.64 -12.86 13.55
C GLN A 88 -18.26 -12.15 12.33
N SER A 89 -19.44 -12.56 11.87
CA SER A 89 -20.01 -12.07 10.60
C SER A 89 -20.32 -10.58 10.62
N ALA A 90 -20.89 -10.09 11.72
CA ALA A 90 -21.12 -8.67 11.97
C ALA A 90 -19.81 -7.87 12.03
N TRP A 91 -18.79 -8.37 12.73
CA TRP A 91 -17.47 -7.71 12.82
C TRP A 91 -16.76 -7.58 11.47
N PHE A 92 -16.81 -8.62 10.62
CA PHE A 92 -16.25 -8.56 9.27
C PHE A 92 -16.98 -7.54 8.40
N TYR A 93 -18.30 -7.47 8.51
CA TYR A 93 -19.10 -6.50 7.78
C TYR A 93 -18.87 -5.07 8.31
N TYR A 94 -18.71 -4.87 9.62
CA TYR A 94 -18.33 -3.59 10.22
C TYR A 94 -16.98 -3.11 9.68
N ARG A 95 -15.99 -4.00 9.60
CA ARG A 95 -14.70 -3.70 8.98
C ARG A 95 -14.84 -3.30 7.51
N TRP A 96 -15.79 -3.87 6.77
CA TRP A 96 -16.08 -3.44 5.39
C TRP A 96 -16.71 -2.04 5.36
N LEU A 97 -17.63 -1.71 6.28
CA LEU A 97 -18.20 -0.36 6.41
C LEU A 97 -17.15 0.71 6.74
N LEU A 98 -16.13 0.36 7.54
CA LEU A 98 -14.97 1.22 7.79
C LEU A 98 -14.01 1.30 6.60
N GLY A 99 -14.07 0.32 5.69
CA GLY A 99 -13.21 0.24 4.53
C GLY A 99 -13.52 1.31 3.48
N ARG A 100 -12.60 1.50 2.53
CA ARG A 100 -12.78 2.43 1.42
C ARG A 100 -13.27 1.72 0.16
N ALA A 101 -13.84 2.50 -0.75
CA ALA A 101 -13.92 2.02 -2.12
C ALA A 101 -12.55 1.98 -2.79
N GLU A 102 -12.47 1.15 -3.83
CA GLU A 102 -11.32 1.12 -4.72
C GLU A 102 -11.00 2.51 -5.24
N ARG A 103 -9.70 2.84 -5.23
CA ARG A 103 -9.19 4.10 -5.78
C ARG A 103 -9.30 4.11 -7.29
N GLU A 104 -9.61 5.27 -7.82
CA GLU A 104 -9.52 5.54 -9.24
C GLU A 104 -8.06 5.46 -9.71
N GLU A 105 -7.90 5.01 -10.94
CA GLU A 105 -6.61 4.97 -11.60
C GLU A 105 -6.18 6.40 -11.95
N MET A 106 -5.11 6.90 -11.34
CA MET A 106 -4.65 8.27 -11.58
C MET A 106 -3.13 8.35 -11.57
N ILE A 107 -2.59 9.41 -12.19
CA ILE A 107 -1.20 9.78 -11.99
C ILE A 107 -1.06 10.34 -10.56
N SER A 108 -0.35 9.61 -9.71
CA SER A 108 -0.15 9.96 -8.30
C SER A 108 1.02 10.92 -8.12
N CYS A 109 2.06 10.80 -8.96
CA CYS A 109 3.23 11.68 -8.91
C CYS A 109 3.89 11.80 -10.28
N VAL A 110 4.35 13.00 -10.63
CA VAL A 110 5.31 13.26 -11.70
C VAL A 110 6.56 13.85 -11.07
N TYR A 111 7.72 13.30 -11.38
CA TYR A 111 9.02 13.76 -10.93
C TYR A 111 9.93 13.99 -12.12
N VAL A 112 10.63 15.12 -12.13
CA VAL A 112 11.53 15.56 -13.18
C VAL A 112 12.91 15.77 -12.58
N SER A 113 13.92 15.18 -13.20
CA SER A 113 15.31 15.30 -12.78
C SER A 113 16.14 15.88 -13.92
N ARG A 114 16.75 17.05 -13.70
CA ARG A 114 17.65 17.74 -14.63
C ARG A 114 18.93 16.96 -14.85
N GLU A 115 19.60 16.55 -13.78
CA GLU A 115 20.87 15.82 -13.86
C GLU A 115 20.75 14.48 -14.59
N GLY A 116 19.66 13.77 -14.33
CA GLY A 116 19.35 12.51 -15.00
C GLY A 116 18.64 12.65 -16.35
N GLU A 117 18.35 13.88 -16.81
CA GLU A 117 17.55 14.20 -18.01
C GLU A 117 16.34 13.27 -18.17
N ARG A 118 15.49 13.16 -17.14
CA ARG A 118 14.44 12.13 -17.10
C ARG A 118 13.16 12.61 -16.42
N VAL A 119 12.05 12.00 -16.82
CA VAL A 119 10.74 12.14 -16.19
C VAL A 119 10.29 10.79 -15.67
N ILE A 120 9.75 10.78 -14.46
CA ILE A 120 9.23 9.60 -13.78
C ILE A 120 7.78 9.88 -13.42
N VAL A 121 6.92 8.91 -13.69
CA VAL A 121 5.48 9.00 -13.47
C VAL A 121 5.07 7.82 -12.61
N ALA A 122 4.49 8.07 -11.44
CA ALA A 122 3.87 7.06 -10.61
C ALA A 122 2.34 7.10 -10.74
N PHE A 123 1.72 5.94 -10.58
CA PHE A 123 0.28 5.74 -10.66
C PHE A 123 -0.29 5.35 -9.29
N SER A 124 -1.60 5.49 -9.11
CA SER A 124 -2.29 5.01 -7.90
C SER A 124 -2.46 3.48 -7.87
N ARG A 125 -2.31 2.81 -9.02
CA ARG A 125 -2.41 1.35 -9.20
C ARG A 125 -1.35 0.89 -10.22
N PRO A 126 -0.99 -0.41 -10.25
CA PRO A 126 -0.11 -0.93 -11.29
C PRO A 126 -0.71 -0.73 -12.68
N VAL A 127 0.03 -0.09 -13.58
CA VAL A 127 -0.39 0.17 -14.97
C VAL A 127 0.67 -0.38 -15.92
N ASN A 128 0.26 -0.99 -17.03
CA ASN A 128 1.22 -1.36 -18.06
C ASN A 128 1.57 -0.11 -18.90
N ALA A 129 2.75 0.45 -18.63
CA ALA A 129 3.31 1.66 -19.25
C ALA A 129 3.24 1.68 -20.78
N LEU A 130 3.55 0.56 -21.44
CA LEU A 130 3.58 0.46 -22.91
C LEU A 130 2.17 0.56 -23.51
N SER A 131 1.16 0.14 -22.76
CA SER A 131 -0.23 0.29 -23.14
C SER A 131 -0.89 1.53 -22.55
N ALA A 132 -0.24 2.27 -21.63
CA ALA A 132 -0.89 3.33 -20.86
C ALA A 132 -1.27 4.56 -21.71
N GLY A 133 -0.64 4.76 -22.88
CA GLY A 133 -0.90 5.93 -23.71
C GLY A 133 -0.48 7.24 -23.03
N LEU A 134 0.73 7.27 -22.47
CA LEU A 134 1.32 8.47 -21.86
C LEU A 134 1.88 9.40 -22.95
N LEU A 135 1.47 10.66 -22.90
CA LEU A 135 2.01 11.73 -23.74
C LEU A 135 2.72 12.74 -22.84
N LEU A 136 3.95 13.10 -23.20
CA LEU A 136 4.70 14.17 -22.57
C LEU A 136 4.59 15.43 -23.42
N VAL A 137 4.28 16.55 -22.79
CA VAL A 137 4.32 17.89 -23.39
C VAL A 137 5.33 18.71 -22.60
N VAL A 138 6.29 19.32 -23.30
CA VAL A 138 7.30 20.21 -22.70
C VAL A 138 7.15 21.58 -23.35
N ASP A 139 6.96 22.62 -22.54
CA ASP A 139 6.78 24.01 -22.97
C ASP A 139 5.69 24.17 -24.04
N GLY A 140 4.58 23.44 -23.85
CA GLY A 140 3.43 23.44 -24.76
C GLY A 140 3.62 22.65 -26.06
N GLN A 141 4.76 21.99 -26.26
CA GLN A 141 5.01 21.14 -27.42
C GLN A 141 5.04 19.65 -27.05
N PRO A 142 4.34 18.77 -27.78
CA PRO A 142 4.40 17.34 -27.54
C PRO A 142 5.82 16.81 -27.84
N LEU A 143 6.36 16.01 -26.91
CA LEU A 143 7.67 15.39 -27.02
C LEU A 143 7.52 13.88 -27.11
N THR A 144 8.02 13.30 -28.21
CA THR A 144 8.06 11.85 -28.38
C THR A 144 9.15 11.26 -27.50
N VAL A 145 8.75 10.41 -26.55
CA VAL A 145 9.64 9.73 -25.61
C VAL A 145 9.28 8.27 -25.46
N ASP A 146 10.27 7.45 -25.17
CA ASP A 146 10.08 6.03 -24.89
C ASP A 146 9.86 5.83 -23.39
N TRP A 147 8.63 5.43 -23.03
CA TRP A 147 8.29 5.06 -21.66
C TRP A 147 8.69 3.61 -21.37
N ARG A 148 9.45 3.41 -20.29
CA ARG A 148 9.91 2.09 -19.84
C ARG A 148 9.62 1.87 -18.36
N SER A 149 9.51 0.59 -18.01
CA SER A 149 9.49 0.12 -16.62
C SER A 149 10.90 -0.36 -16.24
N THR A 150 11.33 -0.15 -14.98
CA THR A 150 12.72 -0.46 -14.55
C THR A 150 13.09 -1.93 -14.70
N PHE A 151 12.12 -2.85 -14.68
CA PHE A 151 12.35 -4.29 -14.74
C PHE A 151 12.28 -4.89 -16.16
N GLN A 152 12.05 -4.09 -17.21
CA GLN A 152 11.91 -4.62 -18.58
C GLN A 152 13.16 -5.29 -19.15
N ASN A 153 14.35 -5.06 -18.56
CA ASN A 153 15.63 -5.59 -19.07
C ASN A 153 16.36 -6.56 -18.12
N SER A 154 15.80 -6.88 -16.95
CA SER A 154 16.44 -7.80 -16.00
C SER A 154 15.95 -9.23 -16.21
N SER A 155 16.86 -10.15 -16.57
CA SER A 155 16.64 -11.61 -16.63
C SER A 155 16.42 -12.25 -15.24
N VAL A 156 15.86 -11.50 -14.30
CA VAL A 156 15.72 -11.87 -12.90
C VAL A 156 14.35 -12.52 -12.70
N SER A 157 14.36 -13.82 -12.41
CA SER A 157 13.20 -14.52 -11.88
C SER A 157 12.94 -14.04 -10.45
N ILE A 158 11.99 -13.10 -10.29
CA ILE A 158 11.52 -12.68 -8.97
C ILE A 158 10.70 -13.84 -8.38
N PRO A 159 11.03 -14.38 -7.20
CA PRO A 159 10.20 -15.40 -6.56
C PRO A 159 8.82 -14.81 -6.24
N PRO A 160 7.72 -15.58 -6.38
CA PRO A 160 6.38 -15.08 -6.09
C PRO A 160 6.32 -14.64 -4.62
N GLN A 161 6.17 -13.33 -4.41
CA GLN A 161 5.93 -12.76 -3.09
C GLN A 161 4.43 -12.86 -2.78
N PRO A 162 4.04 -12.99 -1.50
CA PRO A 162 2.66 -12.80 -1.11
C PRO A 162 2.27 -11.37 -1.49
N CYS A 163 1.44 -11.25 -2.53
CA CYS A 163 0.87 -9.96 -2.89
C CYS A 163 0.13 -9.41 -1.66
N PHE A 164 0.56 -8.27 -1.13
CA PHE A 164 -0.38 -7.37 -0.49
C PHE A 164 -1.30 -6.88 -1.61
N SER A 165 -2.39 -7.62 -1.84
CA SER A 165 -3.58 -7.00 -2.41
C SER A 165 -3.98 -5.90 -1.44
N SER A 166 -4.21 -4.68 -1.95
CA SER A 166 -4.91 -3.62 -1.24
C SER A 166 -6.10 -4.21 -0.47
N SER A 167 -5.92 -4.44 0.83
CA SER A 167 -6.83 -5.22 1.67
C SER A 167 -8.07 -4.43 2.11
N GLU A 168 -8.48 -3.46 1.30
CA GLU A 168 -9.73 -2.71 1.49
C GLU A 168 -10.88 -3.26 0.62
N GLY A 169 -10.60 -4.19 -0.28
CA GLY A 169 -11.60 -5.04 -0.92
C GLY A 169 -11.56 -6.46 -0.36
N TRP A 170 -12.73 -7.10 -0.19
CA TRP A 170 -12.88 -8.51 0.20
C TRP A 170 -11.99 -9.43 -0.67
N ARG A 171 -10.75 -9.69 -0.26
CA ARG A 171 -9.88 -10.71 -0.87
C ARG A 171 -9.11 -11.50 0.20
N SER A 172 -9.26 -12.81 0.06
CA SER A 172 -8.82 -13.98 0.82
C SER A 172 -7.76 -13.85 1.92
N PHE A 173 -8.06 -14.47 3.07
CA PHE A 173 -7.06 -15.03 3.99
C PHE A 173 -6.49 -16.33 3.39
N GLN A 174 -5.16 -16.47 3.31
CA GLN A 174 -4.51 -17.76 3.10
C GLN A 174 -4.57 -18.60 4.40
N LEU A 175 -5.18 -19.77 4.33
CA LEU A 175 -5.05 -20.82 5.35
C LEU A 175 -3.68 -21.50 5.17
N ILE A 176 -2.79 -21.33 6.14
CA ILE A 176 -1.54 -22.12 6.25
C ILE A 176 -1.96 -23.58 6.48
N ARG A 177 -1.75 -24.45 5.49
CA ARG A 177 -1.93 -25.91 5.62
C ARG A 177 -0.85 -26.47 6.54
N GLY A 178 -1.11 -26.46 7.85
CA GLY A 178 -0.47 -27.40 8.78
C GLY A 178 -1.02 -28.80 8.55
N GLN A 179 -0.15 -29.79 8.44
CA GLN A 179 -0.52 -31.19 8.26
C GLN A 179 -1.40 -31.67 9.42
N GLY A 180 -2.65 -32.00 9.13
CA GLY A 180 -3.57 -32.62 10.09
C GLY A 180 -4.96 -32.78 9.47
N LEU A 181 -5.39 -34.03 9.23
CA LEU A 181 -6.71 -34.35 8.68
C LEU A 181 -7.84 -33.82 9.60
N ILE A 182 -8.52 -32.74 9.19
CA ILE A 182 -9.78 -32.32 9.81
C ILE A 182 -10.93 -33.10 9.15
N ARG A 183 -11.46 -34.09 9.87
CA ARG A 183 -12.62 -34.90 9.51
C ARG A 183 -13.95 -34.16 9.81
N ARG A 184 -14.41 -33.20 8.99
CA ARG A 184 -15.85 -32.80 8.93
C ARG A 184 -16.24 -32.22 7.55
N PRO A 185 -17.02 -32.93 6.72
CA PRO A 185 -17.33 -32.51 5.33
C PRO A 185 -18.32 -31.34 5.21
N ARG A 186 -19.02 -30.92 6.28
CA ARG A 186 -19.94 -29.77 6.22
C ARG A 186 -19.24 -28.40 6.27
N ALA A 187 -18.09 -28.28 6.93
CA ALA A 187 -17.30 -27.04 6.93
C ALA A 187 -16.60 -26.80 5.58
N LEU A 188 -16.26 -27.88 4.87
CA LEU A 188 -15.64 -27.82 3.54
C LEU A 188 -16.58 -27.24 2.48
N PHE A 189 -17.90 -27.45 2.57
CA PHE A 189 -18.83 -26.88 1.58
C PHE A 189 -19.05 -25.37 1.75
N GLN A 190 -18.96 -24.86 2.98
CA GLN A 190 -19.04 -23.43 3.28
C GLN A 190 -17.73 -22.70 2.93
N LEU A 191 -16.59 -23.41 3.00
CA LEU A 191 -15.28 -22.94 2.53
C LEU A 191 -15.08 -23.08 1.01
N MET A 192 -15.69 -24.08 0.34
CA MET A 192 -15.48 -24.31 -1.10
C MET A 192 -16.22 -23.32 -2.00
N LEU A 193 -17.31 -22.71 -1.55
CA LEU A 193 -17.96 -21.60 -2.28
C LEU A 193 -17.17 -20.29 -2.19
N ILE A 194 -16.11 -20.22 -1.37
CA ILE A 194 -15.23 -19.06 -1.18
C ILE A 194 -14.01 -19.10 -2.13
N PHE A 195 -13.71 -20.24 -2.76
CA PHE A 195 -12.51 -20.41 -3.60
C PHE A 195 -12.82 -20.90 -5.02
N SER A 196 -13.62 -20.14 -5.76
CA SER A 196 -13.73 -20.32 -7.21
C SER A 196 -13.29 -19.04 -7.92
N PHE A 197 -12.00 -18.92 -8.23
CA PHE A 197 -11.43 -18.28 -9.44
C PHE A 197 -9.90 -18.55 -9.48
N PRO A 198 -9.25 -18.47 -10.66
CA PRO A 198 -8.20 -19.39 -11.07
C PRO A 198 -6.82 -18.93 -10.61
N GLU A 199 -6.15 -19.82 -9.88
CA GLU A 199 -4.70 -19.85 -9.68
C GLU A 199 -3.99 -20.06 -11.02
N ALA A 200 -3.79 -18.98 -11.77
CA ALA A 200 -2.91 -18.97 -12.95
C ALA A 200 -2.40 -17.59 -13.38
N ARG A 201 -2.97 -16.48 -12.87
CA ARG A 201 -2.56 -15.12 -13.31
C ARG A 201 -1.62 -14.37 -12.37
N ALA A 202 -1.37 -14.85 -11.16
CA ALA A 202 -0.42 -14.21 -10.23
C ALA A 202 1.05 -14.31 -10.71
N ALA A 203 1.39 -15.34 -11.48
CA ALA A 203 2.72 -15.51 -12.07
C ALA A 203 2.92 -14.76 -13.40
N GLN A 204 1.85 -14.18 -13.97
CA GLN A 204 1.89 -13.41 -15.24
C GLN A 204 1.84 -11.89 -15.04
N LEU A 205 1.84 -11.41 -13.80
CA LEU A 205 1.87 -9.99 -13.42
C LEU A 205 3.30 -9.42 -13.31
N LEU A 206 4.29 -10.07 -13.92
CA LEU A 206 5.71 -9.68 -13.85
C LEU A 206 6.05 -8.34 -14.53
N PHE A 207 5.10 -7.63 -15.14
CA PHE A 207 5.36 -6.38 -15.86
C PHE A 207 4.43 -5.20 -15.51
N GLN A 208 3.53 -5.34 -14.54
CA GLN A 208 2.71 -4.19 -14.10
C GLN A 208 3.44 -3.48 -12.96
N LEU A 209 4.16 -2.41 -13.31
CA LEU A 209 4.72 -1.50 -12.31
C LEU A 209 3.76 -0.35 -12.03
N ILE A 210 3.90 0.21 -10.84
CA ILE A 210 3.16 1.39 -10.40
C ILE A 210 3.84 2.67 -10.95
N PHE A 211 4.86 2.57 -11.81
CA PHE A 211 5.52 3.73 -12.39
C PHE A 211 6.14 3.47 -13.76
N SER A 212 6.36 4.57 -14.50
CA SER A 212 7.01 4.63 -15.81
C SER A 212 8.12 5.68 -15.78
N ILE A 213 9.21 5.42 -16.48
CA ILE A 213 10.33 6.36 -16.66
C ILE A 213 10.52 6.63 -18.14
N CYS A 214 10.81 7.87 -18.52
CA CYS A 214 11.36 8.18 -19.83
C CYS A 214 12.65 9.00 -19.72
N GLN A 215 13.55 8.80 -20.69
CA GLN A 215 14.72 9.64 -20.87
C GLN A 215 14.36 10.78 -21.81
N LEU A 216 14.75 12.00 -21.46
CA LEU A 216 14.60 13.17 -22.31
C LEU A 216 15.78 13.26 -23.28
N PRO A 217 15.57 13.78 -24.50
CA PRO A 217 16.67 14.14 -25.39
C PRO A 217 17.60 15.16 -24.71
N PRO A 218 18.93 15.07 -24.91
CA PRO A 218 19.88 15.97 -24.28
C PRO A 218 19.57 17.45 -24.54
N GLY A 219 19.62 18.26 -23.48
CA GLY A 219 19.36 19.70 -23.56
C GLY A 219 17.89 20.10 -23.62
N THR A 220 16.95 19.15 -23.52
CA THR A 220 15.49 19.43 -23.44
C THR A 220 15.14 20.29 -22.23
N ILE A 221 15.78 20.03 -21.09
CA ILE A 221 15.60 20.78 -19.83
C ILE A 221 16.91 21.52 -19.47
N SER A 222 17.19 22.58 -20.23
CA SER A 222 18.39 23.42 -20.05
C SER A 222 18.16 24.57 -19.07
N ASP A 223 19.22 25.25 -18.63
CA ASP A 223 19.09 26.48 -17.82
C ASP A 223 19.04 27.74 -18.71
N SER A 224 18.76 27.60 -20.01
CA SER A 224 18.66 28.74 -20.93
C SER A 224 17.33 29.50 -20.83
N SER A 225 16.27 28.84 -20.39
CA SER A 225 14.96 29.43 -20.07
C SER A 225 14.79 29.60 -18.56
N ASN A 226 13.86 30.47 -18.15
CA ASN A 226 13.52 30.71 -16.72
C ASN A 226 12.83 29.51 -16.05
N GLU A 227 12.07 28.75 -16.84
CA GLU A 227 11.41 27.52 -16.42
C GLU A 227 11.19 26.62 -17.63
N HIS A 228 10.96 25.34 -17.35
CA HIS A 228 10.40 24.37 -18.28
C HIS A 228 9.10 23.82 -17.69
N ASN A 229 8.01 23.89 -18.43
CA ASN A 229 6.71 23.38 -18.01
C ASN A 229 6.48 22.00 -18.65
N LEU A 230 6.42 20.96 -17.82
CA LEU A 230 6.24 19.58 -18.23
C LEU A 230 4.83 19.11 -17.86
N THR A 231 4.04 18.72 -18.84
CA THR A 231 2.72 18.13 -18.63
C THR A 231 2.73 16.67 -19.09
N VAL A 232 2.36 15.76 -18.19
CA VAL A 232 2.16 14.35 -18.53
C VAL A 232 0.66 14.10 -18.65
N HIS A 233 0.22 13.70 -19.84
CA HIS A 233 -1.15 13.28 -20.09
C HIS A 233 -1.25 11.76 -20.09
N TRP A 234 -2.21 11.23 -19.34
CA TRP A 234 -2.64 9.84 -19.45
C TRP A 234 -3.91 9.76 -20.31
N THR A 235 -3.71 9.48 -21.60
CA THR A 235 -4.79 9.59 -22.61
C THR A 235 -5.94 8.61 -22.39
N GLN A 236 -5.68 7.42 -21.83
CA GLN A 236 -6.70 6.40 -21.60
C GLN A 236 -7.68 6.75 -20.50
N ASN A 237 -7.21 7.42 -19.45
CA ASN A 237 -8.06 7.81 -18.32
C ASN A 237 -8.33 9.32 -18.25
N HIS A 238 -7.96 10.06 -19.30
CA HIS A 238 -8.17 11.51 -19.45
C HIS A 238 -7.67 12.36 -18.27
N THR A 239 -6.62 11.88 -17.57
CA THR A 239 -5.97 12.62 -16.48
C THR A 239 -4.67 13.24 -16.96
N HIS A 240 -4.21 14.30 -16.29
CA HIS A 240 -2.91 14.90 -16.54
C HIS A 240 -2.30 15.46 -15.27
N ARG A 241 -1.00 15.72 -15.30
CA ARG A 241 -0.24 16.38 -14.23
C ARG A 241 0.77 17.34 -14.83
N ASP A 242 0.84 18.52 -14.24
CA ASP A 242 1.76 19.57 -14.60
C ASP A 242 2.89 19.68 -13.57
N CYS A 243 4.10 19.90 -14.05
CA CYS A 243 5.29 20.07 -13.22
C CYS A 243 6.17 21.16 -13.85
N ALA A 244 6.51 22.19 -13.08
CA ALA A 244 7.37 23.29 -13.53
C ALA A 244 8.79 23.11 -12.96
N LEU A 245 9.80 23.05 -13.83
CA LEU A 245 11.21 22.98 -13.46
C LEU A 245 11.87 24.35 -13.68
N TYR A 246 12.14 25.07 -12.61
CA TYR A 246 12.78 26.38 -12.63
C TYR A 246 14.30 26.31 -12.89
N THR A 247 14.86 27.37 -13.47
CA THR A 247 16.31 27.51 -13.66
C THR A 247 17.08 27.35 -12.35
N GLY A 248 18.20 26.64 -12.38
CA GLY A 248 19.06 26.41 -11.22
C GLY A 248 18.51 25.39 -10.21
N ARG A 249 17.30 24.86 -10.41
CA ARG A 249 16.81 23.68 -9.68
C ARG A 249 17.24 22.41 -10.40
N SER A 250 17.76 21.43 -9.66
CA SER A 250 18.16 20.12 -10.20
C SER A 250 16.97 19.19 -10.44
N GLU A 251 15.81 19.46 -9.85
CA GLU A 251 14.63 18.63 -9.91
C GLU A 251 13.35 19.41 -9.58
N SER A 252 12.21 18.84 -9.96
CA SER A 252 10.88 19.33 -9.62
C SER A 252 9.88 18.18 -9.61
N TRP A 253 8.76 18.33 -8.91
CA TRP A 253 7.71 17.31 -8.86
C TRP A 253 6.32 17.91 -8.67
N CYS A 254 5.33 17.11 -9.07
CA CYS A 254 3.93 17.27 -8.72
C CYS A 254 3.47 15.97 -8.07
N ARG A 255 2.95 16.05 -6.85
CA ARG A 255 2.45 14.90 -6.08
C ARG A 255 1.31 15.41 -5.21
N ASP A 256 0.16 14.74 -5.24
CA ASP A 256 -0.85 15.02 -4.21
C ASP A 256 -0.40 14.33 -2.91
N SER A 257 -0.61 14.96 -1.76
CA SER A 257 -0.27 14.34 -0.49
C SER A 257 -1.18 13.15 -0.19
N ALA A 258 -0.72 12.24 0.69
CA ALA A 258 -1.56 11.16 1.19
C ALA A 258 -2.81 11.69 1.90
N THR A 259 -2.75 12.91 2.46
CA THR A 259 -3.90 13.58 3.08
C THR A 259 -4.89 14.06 2.03
N ASP A 260 -4.44 14.80 1.01
CA ASP A 260 -5.30 15.35 -0.05
C ASP A 260 -6.03 14.24 -0.83
N GLN A 261 -5.37 13.09 -1.01
CA GLN A 261 -5.96 11.95 -1.71
C GLN A 261 -6.78 11.02 -0.81
N GLU A 262 -6.95 11.34 0.48
CA GLU A 262 -7.57 10.43 1.45
C GLU A 262 -6.96 9.01 1.39
N LEU A 263 -5.62 8.91 1.32
CA LEU A 263 -4.93 7.64 1.04
C LEU A 263 -4.99 6.67 2.22
N PHE A 264 -4.79 7.17 3.44
CA PHE A 264 -4.76 6.34 4.65
C PHE A 264 -5.91 6.59 5.62
N ARG A 265 -6.70 7.65 5.43
CA ARG A 265 -8.06 7.76 5.97
C ARG A 265 -8.96 8.57 5.02
N SER A 266 -10.26 8.33 5.06
CA SER A 266 -11.24 9.25 4.46
C SER A 266 -11.53 10.40 5.41
N GLU A 267 -11.85 11.57 4.86
CA GLU A 267 -12.36 12.66 5.68
C GLU A 267 -13.68 12.25 6.31
N LEU A 268 -13.87 12.63 7.57
CA LEU A 268 -15.07 12.32 8.34
C LEU A 268 -15.90 13.58 8.50
N SER A 269 -17.19 13.49 8.19
CA SER A 269 -18.16 14.48 8.65
C SER A 269 -18.23 14.52 10.18
N VAL A 270 -18.78 15.59 10.73
CA VAL A 270 -18.97 15.72 12.18
C VAL A 270 -19.87 14.60 12.70
N GLU A 271 -20.92 14.28 11.94
CA GLU A 271 -21.88 13.22 12.26
C GLU A 271 -21.20 11.86 12.27
N LYS A 272 -20.45 11.52 11.22
CA LYS A 272 -19.75 10.23 11.13
C LYS A 272 -18.65 10.11 12.20
N ALA A 273 -17.89 11.17 12.44
CA ALA A 273 -16.89 11.19 13.50
C ALA A 273 -17.53 10.96 14.89
N SER A 274 -18.67 11.59 15.16
CA SER A 274 -19.41 11.39 16.42
C SER A 274 -19.90 9.95 16.58
N VAL A 275 -20.41 9.34 15.52
CA VAL A 275 -20.86 7.93 15.56
C VAL A 275 -19.67 7.01 15.83
N LEU A 276 -18.57 7.14 15.07
CA LEU A 276 -17.39 6.29 15.27
C LEU A 276 -16.75 6.47 16.66
N GLN A 277 -16.77 7.68 17.23
CA GLN A 277 -16.31 7.92 18.59
C GLN A 277 -17.20 7.23 19.63
N SER A 278 -18.53 7.26 19.43
CA SER A 278 -19.47 6.51 20.27
C SER A 278 -19.21 5.01 20.18
N GLU A 279 -19.00 4.48 18.98
CA GLU A 279 -18.68 3.06 18.75
C GLU A 279 -17.38 2.64 19.43
N LEU A 280 -16.36 3.50 19.40
CA LEU A 280 -15.09 3.27 20.08
C LEU A 280 -15.30 3.15 21.60
N GLN A 281 -16.11 4.04 22.19
CA GLN A 281 -16.45 3.98 23.61
C GLN A 281 -17.22 2.70 23.95
N SER A 282 -18.23 2.35 23.16
CA SER A 282 -19.03 1.15 23.38
C SER A 282 -18.19 -0.13 23.24
N CYS A 283 -17.30 -0.21 22.24
CA CYS A 283 -16.38 -1.34 22.09
C CYS A 283 -15.40 -1.42 23.27
N THR A 284 -14.92 -0.28 23.78
CA THR A 284 -14.05 -0.26 24.97
C THR A 284 -14.75 -0.85 26.19
N GLN A 285 -16.01 -0.49 26.42
CA GLN A 285 -16.84 -1.08 27.49
C GLN A 285 -17.07 -2.58 27.29
N LEU A 286 -17.31 -3.03 26.05
CA LEU A 286 -17.44 -4.45 25.75
C LEU A 286 -16.13 -5.20 26.03
N LEU A 287 -14.98 -4.61 25.73
CA LEU A 287 -13.69 -5.20 26.00
C LEU A 287 -13.42 -5.37 27.51
N GLU A 288 -13.91 -4.45 28.35
CA GLU A 288 -13.84 -4.60 29.80
C GLU A 288 -14.62 -5.83 30.30
N LEU A 289 -15.76 -6.13 29.67
CA LEU A 289 -16.60 -7.28 29.98
C LEU A 289 -16.04 -8.59 29.38
N GLU A 290 -15.50 -8.52 28.17
CA GLU A 290 -14.92 -9.66 27.44
C GLU A 290 -13.47 -9.39 26.99
N PRO A 291 -12.47 -9.43 27.92
CA PRO A 291 -11.08 -9.08 27.60
C PRO A 291 -10.40 -9.95 26.53
N GLN A 292 -10.97 -11.12 26.25
CA GLN A 292 -10.46 -12.10 25.28
C GLN A 292 -11.12 -11.96 23.91
N ASN A 293 -12.04 -11.00 23.73
CA ASN A 293 -12.75 -10.80 22.46
C ASN A 293 -11.86 -10.11 21.42
N LYS A 294 -11.11 -10.92 20.67
CA LYS A 294 -10.21 -10.48 19.60
C LYS A 294 -10.88 -9.65 18.50
N TRP A 295 -12.17 -9.83 18.26
CA TRP A 295 -12.90 -9.05 17.24
C TRP A 295 -13.19 -7.64 17.74
N CYS A 296 -13.56 -7.52 19.01
CA CYS A 296 -13.70 -6.24 19.69
C CYS A 296 -12.37 -5.47 19.72
N VAL A 297 -11.26 -6.09 20.15
CA VAL A 297 -9.94 -5.44 20.17
C VAL A 297 -9.51 -4.97 18.77
N LEU A 298 -9.68 -5.82 17.74
CA LEU A 298 -9.36 -5.44 16.36
C LEU A 298 -10.23 -4.28 15.88
N THR A 299 -11.51 -4.25 16.26
CA THR A 299 -12.42 -3.17 15.87
C THR A 299 -12.06 -1.85 16.54
N ILE A 300 -11.66 -1.87 17.83
CA ILE A 300 -11.10 -0.70 18.53
C ILE A 300 -9.89 -0.14 17.77
N VAL A 301 -8.95 -1.01 17.35
CA VAL A 301 -7.79 -0.62 16.53
C VAL A 301 -8.21 0.04 15.21
N LEU A 302 -9.21 -0.51 14.53
CA LEU A 302 -9.70 0.05 13.26
C LEU A 302 -10.47 1.37 13.45
N LEU A 303 -11.18 1.53 14.55
CA LEU A 303 -11.88 2.77 14.91
C LEU A 303 -10.91 3.90 15.24
N MET A 304 -9.91 3.62 16.08
CA MET A 304 -8.81 4.56 16.34
C MET A 304 -8.11 4.97 15.06
N ARG A 305 -7.87 4.02 14.15
CA ARG A 305 -7.30 4.28 12.81
C ARG A 305 -8.17 5.20 11.97
N ALA A 306 -9.49 5.01 11.99
CA ALA A 306 -10.43 5.82 11.22
C ALA A 306 -10.56 7.24 11.78
N LEU A 307 -10.59 7.38 13.11
CA LEU A 307 -10.78 8.65 13.83
C LEU A 307 -9.53 9.53 13.79
N ASP A 308 -8.45 9.05 14.41
CA ASP A 308 -7.20 9.80 14.54
C ASP A 308 -5.99 8.86 14.65
N PRO A 309 -5.41 8.43 13.53
CA PRO A 309 -4.32 7.46 13.53
C PRO A 309 -3.02 7.96 14.19
N LEU A 310 -2.82 9.28 14.26
CA LEU A 310 -1.65 9.90 14.87
C LEU A 310 -1.87 10.12 16.38
N GLY A 311 -3.06 10.58 16.77
CA GLY A 311 -3.42 10.76 18.19
C GLY A 311 -3.46 9.45 18.96
N TYR A 312 -3.94 8.36 18.33
CA TYR A 312 -4.10 7.05 18.96
C TYR A 312 -2.91 6.10 18.73
N GLU A 313 -1.73 6.56 18.28
CA GLU A 313 -0.60 5.68 17.92
C GLU A 313 -0.17 4.78 19.08
N GLY A 314 -0.03 5.32 20.29
CA GLY A 314 0.40 4.56 21.47
C GLY A 314 -0.61 3.49 21.91
N GLU A 315 -1.89 3.86 21.92
CA GLU A 315 -2.99 2.96 22.29
C GLU A 315 -3.18 1.85 21.24
N THR A 316 -3.05 2.20 19.97
CA THR A 316 -3.05 1.25 18.85
C THR A 316 -1.98 0.18 19.02
N LEU A 317 -0.76 0.57 19.41
CA LEU A 317 0.32 -0.37 19.67
C LEU A 317 0.01 -1.32 20.83
N ALA A 318 -0.50 -0.78 21.93
CA ALA A 318 -0.88 -1.59 23.09
C ALA A 318 -1.94 -2.64 22.72
N HIS A 319 -2.96 -2.24 21.96
CA HIS A 319 -3.99 -3.15 21.49
C HIS A 319 -3.47 -4.20 20.49
N PHE A 320 -2.46 -3.89 19.68
CA PHE A 320 -1.80 -4.90 18.85
C PHE A 320 -1.09 -5.98 19.67
N GLU A 321 -0.45 -5.61 20.78
CA GLU A 321 0.15 -6.59 21.68
C GLU A 321 -0.93 -7.46 22.35
N THR A 322 -2.03 -6.85 22.82
CA THR A 322 -3.19 -7.61 23.31
C THR A 322 -3.72 -8.58 22.25
N LEU A 323 -3.86 -8.14 20.98
CA LEU A 323 -4.31 -9.02 19.88
C LEU A 323 -3.39 -10.23 19.67
N LYS A 324 -2.07 -10.03 19.76
CA LYS A 324 -1.10 -11.12 19.61
C LYS A 324 -1.19 -12.13 20.75
N GLU A 325 -1.57 -11.68 21.96
CA GLU A 325 -1.78 -12.55 23.12
C GLU A 325 -3.09 -13.34 23.01
N VAL A 326 -4.23 -12.67 22.79
CA VAL A 326 -5.56 -13.29 22.75
C VAL A 326 -5.77 -14.16 21.49
N ASP A 327 -4.97 -13.94 20.44
CA ASP A 327 -5.10 -14.62 19.16
C ASP A 327 -3.73 -14.92 18.51
N SER A 328 -2.93 -15.67 19.25
CA SER A 328 -1.56 -16.07 18.88
C SER A 328 -1.41 -16.69 17.49
N MET A 329 -2.42 -17.41 16.99
CA MET A 329 -2.41 -18.00 15.63
C MET A 329 -2.31 -16.94 14.51
N ARG A 330 -2.72 -15.68 14.75
CA ARG A 330 -2.61 -14.57 13.79
C ARG A 330 -1.63 -13.49 14.23
N SER A 331 -0.73 -13.78 15.17
CA SER A 331 0.32 -12.86 15.64
C SER A 331 1.15 -12.24 14.51
N CYS A 332 1.53 -13.03 13.49
CA CYS A 332 2.23 -12.51 12.31
C CYS A 332 1.38 -11.52 11.52
N TYR A 333 0.09 -11.82 11.32
CA TYR A 333 -0.85 -10.92 10.64
C TYR A 333 -0.98 -9.57 11.39
N TYR A 334 -1.07 -9.61 12.72
CA TYR A 334 -1.13 -8.38 13.52
C TYR A 334 0.18 -7.59 13.48
N SER A 335 1.33 -8.26 13.43
CA SER A 335 2.64 -7.61 13.27
C SER A 335 2.75 -6.92 11.91
N ASP A 336 2.28 -7.57 10.84
CA ASP A 336 2.25 -6.98 9.50
C ASP A 336 1.27 -5.81 9.41
N LEU A 337 0.08 -5.92 10.02
CA LEU A 337 -0.89 -4.83 10.07
C LEU A 337 -0.38 -3.64 10.89
N CYS A 338 0.30 -3.89 12.00
CA CYS A 338 0.97 -2.87 12.79
C CYS A 338 2.08 -2.17 11.98
N SER A 339 2.89 -2.93 11.25
CA SER A 339 3.92 -2.40 10.35
C SER A 339 3.29 -1.49 9.28
N LYS A 340 2.17 -1.91 8.70
CA LYS A 340 1.40 -1.09 7.77
C LYS A 340 0.98 0.24 8.40
N PHE A 341 0.36 0.22 9.58
CA PHE A 341 -0.09 1.46 10.24
C PHE A 341 1.06 2.40 10.60
N MET A 342 2.20 1.84 11.00
CA MET A 342 3.43 2.60 11.27
C MET A 342 3.96 3.30 10.03
N MET A 343 3.99 2.61 8.89
CA MET A 343 4.40 3.22 7.62
C MET A 343 3.46 4.35 7.23
N GLU A 344 2.15 4.11 7.27
CA GLU A 344 1.16 5.13 6.94
C GLU A 344 1.28 6.36 7.86
N ASN A 345 1.45 6.17 9.17
CA ASN A 345 1.64 7.27 10.12
C ASN A 345 2.92 8.06 9.83
N THR A 346 4.01 7.37 9.46
CA THR A 346 5.27 8.03 9.16
C THR A 346 5.20 8.81 7.85
N ILE A 347 4.48 8.30 6.85
CA ILE A 347 4.21 9.04 5.60
C ILE A 347 3.46 10.34 5.92
N LEU A 348 2.41 10.28 6.75
CA LEU A 348 1.65 11.47 7.16
C LEU A 348 2.53 12.48 7.92
N LYS A 349 3.37 12.02 8.85
CA LYS A 349 4.30 12.88 9.60
C LYS A 349 5.35 13.53 8.69
N MET A 350 5.88 12.76 7.74
CA MET A 350 6.85 13.23 6.76
C MET A 350 6.26 14.32 5.87
N GLU A 351 5.04 14.11 5.37
CA GLU A 351 4.31 15.08 4.56
C GLU A 351 3.98 16.36 5.34
N TYR A 352 3.50 16.23 6.57
CA TYR A 352 3.24 17.38 7.44
C TYR A 352 4.48 18.22 7.73
N ALA A 353 5.64 17.57 7.88
CA ALA A 353 6.91 18.24 8.12
C ALA A 353 7.59 18.74 6.83
N GLU A 354 7.02 18.43 5.65
CA GLU A 354 7.59 18.75 4.33
C GLU A 354 9.05 18.27 4.15
N VAL A 355 9.40 17.13 4.76
CA VAL A 355 10.74 16.54 4.68
C VAL A 355 10.77 15.36 3.72
N ARG A 356 11.97 15.03 3.21
CA ARG A 356 12.21 13.86 2.34
C ARG A 356 13.02 12.78 3.05
N VAL A 357 12.94 12.78 4.38
CA VAL A 357 13.60 11.83 5.27
C VAL A 357 12.52 10.95 5.90
N PHE A 358 12.66 9.64 5.74
CA PHE A 358 11.70 8.65 6.20
C PHE A 358 12.36 7.71 7.20
N SER A 359 12.02 7.83 8.48
CA SER A 359 12.63 7.04 9.55
C SER A 359 11.58 6.23 10.31
N LEU A 360 11.82 4.91 10.36
CA LEU A 360 11.04 3.92 11.11
C LEU A 360 11.97 3.03 11.96
N SER A 361 13.06 3.60 12.48
CA SER A 361 13.99 2.84 13.30
C SER A 361 13.34 2.38 14.61
N GLY A 362 13.58 1.12 15.01
CA GLY A 362 13.12 0.60 16.30
C GLY A 362 11.60 0.40 16.39
N LYS A 363 10.93 0.09 15.27
CA LYS A 363 9.45 -0.02 15.19
C LYS A 363 8.93 -1.44 15.05
N ASN A 364 9.79 -2.45 15.24
CA ASN A 364 9.46 -3.87 15.11
C ASN A 364 8.79 -4.22 13.77
N LEU A 365 9.19 -3.55 12.69
CA LEU A 365 8.62 -3.79 11.37
C LEU A 365 8.96 -5.21 10.89
N THR A 366 7.93 -5.94 10.47
CA THR A 366 8.06 -7.27 9.85
C THR A 366 7.93 -7.23 8.34
N THR A 367 7.27 -6.19 7.82
CA THR A 367 7.01 -6.00 6.39
C THR A 367 6.99 -4.52 6.02
N LEU A 368 7.07 -4.23 4.71
CA LEU A 368 7.01 -2.88 4.15
C LEU A 368 5.89 -2.80 3.11
N CYS A 369 5.16 -1.68 3.10
CA CYS A 369 4.06 -1.39 2.19
C CYS A 369 4.07 0.10 1.79
N HIS A 370 3.22 0.49 0.83
CA HIS A 370 3.08 1.89 0.39
C HIS A 370 4.37 2.56 -0.08
N LEU A 371 5.34 1.76 -0.55
CA LEU A 371 6.62 2.27 -1.08
C LEU A 371 6.41 3.14 -2.33
N ASP A 372 5.26 3.02 -2.99
CA ASP A 372 4.82 3.90 -4.06
C ASP A 372 4.66 5.37 -3.64
N GLN A 373 4.45 5.62 -2.35
CA GLN A 373 4.36 6.96 -1.79
C GLN A 373 5.73 7.59 -1.51
N LEU A 374 6.81 6.80 -1.59
CA LEU A 374 8.14 7.21 -1.15
C LEU A 374 9.06 7.58 -2.33
N LEU A 375 8.52 7.77 -3.54
CA LEU A 375 9.29 8.10 -4.75
C LEU A 375 10.27 9.27 -4.56
N LEU A 376 9.84 10.28 -3.80
CA LEU A 376 10.59 11.50 -3.55
C LEU A 376 11.57 11.38 -2.37
N VAL A 377 11.51 10.33 -1.56
CA VAL A 377 12.35 10.20 -0.35
C VAL A 377 13.82 10.08 -0.72
N THR A 378 14.68 10.82 -0.03
CA THR A 378 16.14 10.80 -0.22
C THR A 378 16.86 9.99 0.84
N HIS A 379 16.33 9.93 2.06
CA HIS A 379 16.95 9.20 3.16
C HIS A 379 15.94 8.27 3.82
N ILE A 380 16.28 6.99 3.92
CA ILE A 380 15.47 5.98 4.61
C ILE A 380 16.28 5.36 5.74
N ASN A 381 15.73 5.38 6.95
CA ASN A 381 16.24 4.60 8.08
C ASN A 381 15.21 3.58 8.55
N LEU A 382 15.53 2.30 8.35
CA LEU A 382 14.78 1.11 8.74
C LEU A 382 15.53 0.29 9.80
N SER A 383 16.51 0.88 10.47
CA SER A 383 17.41 0.17 11.38
C SER A 383 16.67 -0.35 12.62
N SER A 384 17.16 -1.46 13.21
CA SER A 384 16.56 -2.06 14.40
C SER A 384 15.10 -2.50 14.19
N ASN A 385 14.87 -3.29 13.14
CA ASN A 385 13.56 -3.89 12.82
C ASN A 385 13.70 -5.41 12.60
N GLN A 386 12.68 -6.07 12.05
CA GLN A 386 12.64 -7.53 11.86
C GLN A 386 12.51 -7.90 10.37
N LEU A 387 13.02 -7.04 9.48
CA LEU A 387 12.91 -7.20 8.04
C LEU A 387 13.82 -8.34 7.57
N LYS A 388 13.28 -9.26 6.77
CA LYS A 388 14.03 -10.39 6.18
C LYS A 388 14.51 -10.14 4.75
N ALA A 389 13.86 -9.22 4.06
CA ALA A 389 14.18 -8.85 2.69
C ALA A 389 13.66 -7.45 2.40
N LEU A 390 14.25 -6.80 1.40
CA LEU A 390 13.73 -5.58 0.82
C LEU A 390 12.88 -5.94 -0.40
N PRO A 391 11.58 -5.56 -0.43
CA PRO A 391 10.69 -5.98 -1.50
C PRO A 391 11.05 -5.31 -2.84
N PRO A 392 10.75 -5.92 -3.99
CA PRO A 392 11.05 -5.36 -5.33
C PRO A 392 10.50 -3.95 -5.57
N GLN A 393 9.45 -3.55 -4.85
CA GLN A 393 8.86 -2.21 -4.88
C GLN A 393 9.84 -1.12 -4.40
N PHE A 394 10.97 -1.45 -3.78
CA PHE A 394 12.06 -0.50 -3.52
C PHE A 394 12.53 0.20 -4.80
N ALA A 395 12.40 -0.43 -5.96
CA ALA A 395 12.72 0.22 -7.24
C ALA A 395 11.88 1.50 -7.51
N MET A 396 10.82 1.79 -6.75
CA MET A 396 10.09 3.06 -6.83
C MET A 396 10.83 4.25 -6.23
N LEU A 397 11.84 4.00 -5.38
CA LEU A 397 12.56 5.00 -4.60
C LEU A 397 13.64 5.71 -5.44
N GLN A 398 13.22 6.36 -6.52
CA GLN A 398 14.10 6.88 -7.56
C GLN A 398 14.93 8.11 -7.12
N CYS A 399 14.59 8.69 -5.96
CA CYS A 399 15.33 9.77 -5.31
C CYS A 399 16.19 9.29 -4.12
N LEU A 400 16.18 8.01 -3.77
CA LEU A 400 16.88 7.52 -2.58
C LEU A 400 18.39 7.66 -2.72
N GLU A 401 19.01 8.31 -1.75
CA GLU A 401 20.44 8.59 -1.66
C GLU A 401 21.09 7.78 -0.53
N VAL A 402 20.41 7.67 0.61
CA VAL A 402 20.92 6.97 1.79
C VAL A 402 19.91 5.95 2.29
N LEU A 403 20.37 4.70 2.45
CA LEU A 403 19.61 3.62 3.08
C LEU A 403 20.34 3.09 4.30
N GLU A 404 19.76 3.27 5.48
CA GLU A 404 20.17 2.63 6.72
C GLU A 404 19.19 1.50 7.05
N ALA A 405 19.66 0.26 7.05
CA ALA A 405 18.87 -0.93 7.36
C ALA A 405 19.62 -1.86 8.33
N ASP A 406 20.33 -1.24 9.28
CA ASP A 406 21.12 -1.95 10.29
C ASP A 406 20.23 -2.77 11.24
N ASP A 407 20.79 -3.77 11.91
CA ASP A 407 20.12 -4.55 12.95
C ASP A 407 18.74 -5.09 12.50
N ASN A 408 18.75 -5.81 11.39
CA ASN A 408 17.58 -6.50 10.82
C ASN A 408 17.93 -7.98 10.57
N ALA A 409 17.06 -8.70 9.85
CA ALA A 409 17.30 -10.09 9.45
C ALA A 409 17.44 -10.23 7.92
N ILE A 410 17.94 -9.20 7.23
CA ILE A 410 17.96 -9.15 5.76
C ILE A 410 18.91 -10.21 5.22
N GLU A 411 18.40 -11.09 4.36
CA GLU A 411 19.16 -12.18 3.74
C GLU A 411 19.59 -11.86 2.30
N ASN A 412 18.90 -10.93 1.61
CA ASN A 412 19.20 -10.56 0.22
C ASN A 412 18.75 -9.14 -0.12
N LEU A 413 19.33 -8.58 -1.19
CA LEU A 413 19.09 -7.21 -1.64
C LEU A 413 18.28 -7.11 -2.93
N TYR A 414 17.42 -8.09 -3.24
CA TYR A 414 16.65 -8.09 -4.50
C TYR A 414 15.72 -6.88 -4.67
N GLY A 415 15.45 -6.11 -3.61
CA GLY A 415 14.74 -4.82 -3.70
C GLY A 415 15.59 -3.67 -4.24
N LEU A 416 16.92 -3.74 -4.15
CA LEU A 416 17.83 -2.62 -4.45
C LEU A 416 18.32 -2.59 -5.91
N TYR A 417 17.48 -3.00 -6.85
CA TYR A 417 17.79 -2.85 -8.28
C TYR A 417 17.40 -1.46 -8.78
N HIS A 418 18.23 -0.90 -9.67
CA HIS A 418 17.94 0.31 -10.44
C HIS A 418 17.60 1.53 -9.57
N LEU A 419 18.37 1.75 -8.50
CA LEU A 419 18.32 2.93 -7.66
C LEU A 419 19.41 3.93 -8.10
N PRO A 420 19.05 4.92 -8.94
CA PRO A 420 20.01 5.74 -9.69
C PRO A 420 20.79 6.72 -8.82
N ARG A 421 20.24 7.09 -7.66
CA ARG A 421 20.81 8.08 -6.73
C ARG A 421 21.40 7.47 -5.46
N LEU A 422 21.28 6.15 -5.28
CA LEU A 422 21.69 5.50 -4.04
C LEU A 422 23.21 5.57 -3.92
N GLY A 423 23.67 6.36 -2.95
CA GLY A 423 25.08 6.64 -2.70
C GLY A 423 25.63 5.89 -1.48
N GLU A 424 24.80 5.75 -0.44
CA GLU A 424 25.20 5.12 0.82
C GLU A 424 24.22 4.02 1.24
N VAL A 425 24.76 2.84 1.57
CA VAL A 425 23.99 1.71 2.09
C VAL A 425 24.66 1.18 3.35
N SER A 426 23.94 1.22 4.47
CA SER A 426 24.33 0.55 5.72
C SER A 426 23.42 -0.65 5.98
N LEU A 427 24.03 -1.83 6.11
CA LEU A 427 23.38 -3.12 6.32
C LEU A 427 24.00 -3.84 7.51
N ARG A 428 24.48 -3.11 8.51
CA ARG A 428 25.18 -3.70 9.66
C ARG A 428 24.31 -4.72 10.37
N ASN A 429 24.91 -5.80 10.88
CA ASN A 429 24.23 -6.83 11.67
C ASN A 429 22.97 -7.39 10.98
N ASN A 430 23.13 -7.85 9.74
CA ASN A 430 22.11 -8.58 8.99
C ASN A 430 22.54 -10.04 8.72
N GLN A 431 21.79 -10.77 7.90
CA GLN A 431 21.98 -12.19 7.62
C GLN A 431 22.50 -12.45 6.20
N ILE A 432 23.16 -11.47 5.58
CA ILE A 432 23.72 -11.61 4.22
C ILE A 432 24.90 -12.59 4.28
N SER A 433 24.78 -13.69 3.55
CA SER A 433 25.67 -14.85 3.66
C SER A 433 26.55 -15.07 2.44
N ARG A 434 26.16 -14.56 1.26
CA ARG A 434 26.85 -14.83 -0.01
C ARG A 434 27.04 -13.57 -0.82
N LEU A 435 28.17 -13.48 -1.53
CA LEU A 435 28.44 -12.39 -2.48
C LEU A 435 27.33 -12.24 -3.54
N SER A 436 26.72 -13.35 -3.97
CA SER A 436 25.63 -13.33 -4.96
C SER A 436 24.42 -12.50 -4.52
N GLU A 437 24.19 -12.34 -3.22
CA GLU A 437 23.08 -11.56 -2.65
C GLU A 437 23.30 -10.04 -2.80
N LEU A 438 24.54 -9.62 -3.04
CA LEU A 438 24.95 -8.21 -3.22
C LEU A 438 24.92 -7.76 -4.69
N LYS A 439 24.74 -8.69 -5.64
CA LYS A 439 24.62 -8.40 -7.09
C LYS A 439 23.63 -7.27 -7.44
N PRO A 440 22.47 -7.10 -6.76
CA PRO A 440 21.56 -6.00 -7.07
C PRO A 440 22.21 -4.61 -7.04
N LEU A 441 23.18 -4.40 -6.15
CA LEU A 441 23.88 -3.13 -5.98
C LEU A 441 24.69 -2.73 -7.22
N THR A 442 25.05 -3.67 -8.10
CA THR A 442 25.75 -3.39 -9.37
C THR A 442 24.95 -2.48 -10.30
N THR A 443 23.65 -2.37 -10.08
CA THR A 443 22.75 -1.52 -10.85
C THR A 443 22.52 -0.14 -10.24
N CYS A 444 23.23 0.18 -9.15
CA CYS A 444 23.20 1.47 -8.47
C CYS A 444 24.48 2.27 -8.83
N PRO A 445 24.43 3.14 -9.86
CA PRO A 445 25.65 3.73 -10.44
C PRO A 445 26.35 4.75 -9.54
N GLN A 446 25.66 5.28 -8.52
CA GLN A 446 26.19 6.29 -7.60
C GLN A 446 26.66 5.70 -6.27
N LEU A 447 26.60 4.38 -6.08
CA LEU A 447 26.95 3.75 -4.81
C LEU A 447 28.44 3.90 -4.52
N THR A 448 28.75 4.61 -3.44
CA THR A 448 30.13 4.93 -3.01
C THR A 448 30.45 4.39 -1.63
N ARG A 449 29.46 4.26 -0.73
CA ARG A 449 29.62 3.72 0.62
C ARG A 449 28.77 2.48 0.84
N LEU A 450 29.40 1.44 1.39
CA LEU A 450 28.74 0.18 1.76
C LEU A 450 29.26 -0.34 3.12
N ASP A 451 28.37 -0.44 4.11
CA ASP A 451 28.66 -1.05 5.42
C ASP A 451 27.99 -2.42 5.55
N LEU A 452 28.80 -3.47 5.62
CA LEU A 452 28.39 -4.87 5.77
C LEU A 452 28.81 -5.48 7.12
N ARG A 453 29.31 -4.67 8.06
CA ARG A 453 29.81 -5.18 9.34
C ARG A 453 28.79 -6.05 10.04
N GLY A 454 29.26 -7.14 10.63
CA GLY A 454 28.40 -8.07 11.37
C GLY A 454 27.54 -9.00 10.49
N ASN A 455 27.66 -8.97 9.16
CA ASN A 455 27.06 -9.97 8.29
C ASN A 455 27.95 -11.23 8.15
N PRO A 456 27.38 -12.42 7.96
CA PRO A 456 28.16 -13.62 7.66
C PRO A 456 29.09 -13.49 6.44
N VAL A 457 28.65 -12.78 5.39
CA VAL A 457 29.44 -12.58 4.16
C VAL A 457 30.78 -11.90 4.46
N ALA A 458 30.83 -10.97 5.43
CA ALA A 458 32.03 -10.22 5.79
C ALA A 458 33.19 -11.10 6.30
N ARG A 459 32.90 -12.34 6.71
CA ARG A 459 33.92 -13.32 7.15
C ARG A 459 34.49 -14.16 6.00
N THR A 460 33.99 -13.98 4.78
CA THR A 460 34.43 -14.74 3.61
C THR A 460 35.83 -14.30 3.20
N ALA A 461 36.73 -15.27 2.97
CA ALA A 461 38.05 -14.98 2.42
C ALA A 461 37.94 -14.30 1.05
N ASN A 462 38.82 -13.35 0.76
CA ASN A 462 38.86 -12.59 -0.50
C ASN A 462 37.63 -11.71 -0.79
N LEU A 463 36.72 -11.50 0.16
CA LEU A 463 35.52 -10.69 -0.07
C LEU A 463 35.85 -9.28 -0.58
N GLN A 464 36.87 -8.63 -0.01
CA GLN A 464 37.23 -7.27 -0.40
C GLN A 464 37.65 -7.16 -1.87
N SER A 465 38.44 -8.12 -2.38
CA SER A 465 38.83 -8.15 -3.80
C SER A 465 37.65 -8.49 -4.71
N GLU A 466 36.81 -9.47 -4.32
CA GLU A 466 35.63 -9.84 -5.12
C GLU A 466 34.59 -8.71 -5.16
N LEU A 467 34.43 -7.95 -4.06
CA LEU A 467 33.57 -6.77 -4.02
C LEU A 467 34.14 -5.62 -4.84
N ALA A 468 35.45 -5.41 -4.86
CA ALA A 468 36.06 -4.39 -5.70
C ALA A 468 35.85 -4.68 -7.20
N GLU A 469 35.84 -5.96 -7.60
CA GLU A 469 35.49 -6.38 -8.96
C GLU A 469 33.99 -6.22 -9.25
N LEU A 470 33.13 -6.59 -8.29
CA LEU A 470 31.68 -6.54 -8.46
C LEU A 470 31.12 -5.11 -8.42
N LEU A 471 31.64 -4.28 -7.52
CA LEU A 471 31.16 -2.93 -7.19
C LEU A 471 32.33 -1.92 -7.25
N PRO A 472 32.91 -1.67 -8.43
CA PRO A 472 34.10 -0.83 -8.56
C PRO A 472 33.88 0.65 -8.20
N SER A 473 32.62 1.11 -8.12
CA SER A 473 32.27 2.47 -7.70
C SER A 473 32.35 2.68 -6.18
N VAL A 474 32.35 1.60 -5.38
CA VAL A 474 32.36 1.67 -3.92
C VAL A 474 33.78 2.00 -3.45
N THR A 475 33.92 3.15 -2.80
CA THR A 475 35.20 3.67 -2.30
C THR A 475 35.33 3.54 -0.78
N ASP A 476 34.22 3.58 -0.06
CA ASP A 476 34.14 3.43 1.39
C ASP A 476 33.44 2.11 1.74
N LEU A 477 34.23 1.05 1.92
CA LEU A 477 33.76 -0.30 2.24
C LEU A 477 34.10 -0.67 3.68
N LEU A 478 33.08 -1.00 4.48
CA LEU A 478 33.21 -1.44 5.85
C LEU A 478 32.75 -2.91 5.98
N LEU A 479 33.63 -3.79 6.45
CA LEU A 479 33.41 -5.24 6.58
C LEU A 479 33.50 -5.72 8.03
#